data_AF-A0A0K0D868-F1
#
_entry.id   AF-A0A0K0D868-F1
#
_cell.length_a   1.000
_cell.length_b   1.000
_cell.length_c   1.000
_cell.angle_alpha   90.00
_cell.angle_beta   90.00
_cell.angle_gamma   90.00
#
_symmetry.space_group_name_H-M   'P 1'
#
loop_
_entity.id
_entity.type
_entity.pdbx_description
1 polymer ?
#
loop_
_entity_poly.entity_id
_entity_poly.type
_entity_poly.pdbx_seq_one_letter_code
_entity_poly.pdbx_strand_id
1 'polypeptide(L)'
;MGKESHNNQCEIYLRIQFNGNKQHSNLSIFVGHVKHLALLTTGQAPDAYVKSYIRPDPHNLTKRKTQVVKASQNPTFNREVCLKLIIFSDTVIAYNCETTFLRS
;
A
#
# COMPACT_ATOMS: atom_id res chain seq x y z
N MET A 1 -30.69 17.50 -11.42
CA MET A 1 -31.13 16.11 -11.15
C MET A 1 -29.96 15.21 -11.54
N GLY A 2 -29.20 14.54 -10.67
CA GLY A 2 -29.05 14.60 -9.22
C GLY A 2 -27.54 14.70 -8.88
N LYS A 3 -27.21 15.23 -7.70
CA LYS A 3 -25.85 15.11 -7.16
C LYS A 3 -25.72 13.66 -6.69
N GLU A 4 -25.07 12.82 -7.48
CA GLU A 4 -24.69 11.49 -7.01
C GLU A 4 -23.71 11.68 -5.85
N SER A 5 -24.20 11.45 -4.63
CA SER A 5 -23.38 11.18 -3.47
C SER A 5 -22.58 9.91 -3.76
N HIS A 6 -21.46 10.06 -4.47
CA HIS A 6 -20.52 8.97 -4.64
C HIS A 6 -20.03 8.60 -3.24
N ASN A 7 -20.46 7.44 -2.78
CA ASN A 7 -20.02 6.84 -1.54
C ASN A 7 -18.51 6.60 -1.71
N ASN A 8 -17.67 7.53 -1.24
CA ASN A 8 -16.22 7.62 -1.47
C ASN A 8 -15.44 6.55 -0.72
N GLN A 9 -15.91 5.31 -0.71
CA GLN A 9 -15.22 4.20 -0.06
C GLN A 9 -14.26 3.58 -1.07
N CYS A 10 -13.10 4.23 -1.23
CA CYS A 10 -11.95 3.64 -1.90
C CYS A 10 -11.53 2.39 -1.10
N GLU A 11 -11.41 1.25 -1.77
CA GLU A 11 -11.06 -0.02 -1.14
C GLU A 11 -9.70 -0.49 -1.61
N ILE A 12 -8.92 -1.10 -0.72
CA ILE A 12 -7.64 -1.72 -1.07
C ILE A 12 -7.61 -3.18 -0.61
N TYR A 13 -7.27 -4.09 -1.52
CA TYR A 13 -7.05 -5.49 -1.21
C TYR A 13 -5.57 -5.75 -0.91
N LEU A 14 -5.29 -6.10 0.34
CA LEU A 14 -3.97 -6.49 0.82
C LEU A 14 -4.03 -7.86 1.50
N ARG A 15 -2.98 -8.66 1.37
CA ARG A 15 -2.77 -9.87 2.19
C ARG A 15 -1.42 -9.77 2.87
N ILE A 16 -1.41 -9.90 4.19
CA ILE A 16 -0.20 -9.80 5.01
C ILE A 16 0.10 -11.19 5.59
N GLN A 17 1.36 -11.61 5.49
CA GLN A 17 1.84 -12.86 6.03
C GLN A 17 3.14 -12.63 6.80
N PHE A 18 3.18 -13.08 8.05
CA PHE A 18 4.40 -13.10 8.84
C PHE A 18 5.05 -14.48 8.72
N ASN A 19 6.34 -14.50 8.36
CA ASN A 19 7.15 -15.70 8.36
C ASN A 19 8.38 -15.44 9.25
N GLY A 20 8.32 -15.99 10.47
CA GLY A 20 9.37 -15.84 11.47
C GLY A 20 9.96 -17.19 11.89
N ASN A 21 11.27 -17.23 12.02
CA ASN A 21 12.01 -18.27 12.72
C ASN A 21 13.02 -17.61 13.69
N LYS A 22 13.77 -18.43 14.45
CA LYS A 22 14.72 -17.95 15.47
C LYS A 22 15.79 -16.97 14.94
N GLN A 23 16.05 -16.93 13.63
CA GLN A 23 17.14 -16.13 13.03
C GLN A 23 16.66 -15.09 12.00
N HIS A 24 15.47 -15.28 11.42
CA HIS A 24 14.92 -14.43 10.38
C HIS A 24 13.43 -14.24 10.58
N SER A 25 13.02 -12.98 10.64
CA SER A 25 11.61 -12.60 10.64
C SER A 25 11.34 -11.73 9.42
N ASN A 26 10.38 -12.13 8.59
CA ASN A 26 9.99 -11.42 7.38
C ASN A 26 8.48 -11.18 7.37
N LEU A 27 8.09 -10.06 6.79
CA LEU A 27 6.70 -9.71 6.50
C LEU A 27 6.51 -9.70 4.98
N SER A 28 5.69 -10.61 4.46
CA SER A 28 5.29 -10.63 3.07
C SER A 28 3.94 -9.93 2.93
N ILE A 29 3.88 -8.92 2.06
CA ILE A 29 2.67 -8.15 1.77
C ILE A 29 2.35 -8.33 0.30
N PHE A 30 1.22 -8.97 0.02
CA PHE A 30 0.65 -8.97 -1.32
C PHE A 30 -0.23 -7.74 -1.49
N VAL A 31 0.13 -6.90 -2.46
CA VAL A 31 -0.65 -5.76 -2.92
C VAL A 31 -1.45 -6.20 -4.13
N GLY A 32 -2.75 -6.40 -3.96
CA GLY A 32 -3.63 -6.86 -5.04
C GLY A 32 -4.11 -5.72 -5.91
N HIS A 33 -5.25 -5.14 -5.54
CA HIS A 33 -5.90 -4.09 -6.33
C HIS A 33 -6.57 -3.05 -5.42
N VAL A 34 -6.83 -1.88 -5.99
CA VAL A 34 -7.67 -0.83 -5.41
C VAL A 34 -8.97 -0.76 -6.22
N LYS A 35 -10.07 -0.40 -5.57
CA LYS A 35 -11.35 -0.11 -6.24
C LYS A 35 -11.86 1.28 -5.89
N HIS A 36 -12.57 1.87 -6.85
CA HIS A 36 -13.29 3.14 -6.68
C HIS A 36 -12.38 4.30 -6.27
N LEU A 37 -11.18 4.35 -6.84
CA LEU A 37 -10.28 5.47 -6.63
C LEU A 37 -10.90 6.76 -7.19
N ALA A 38 -10.88 7.81 -6.37
CA ALA A 38 -11.42 9.11 -6.72
C ALA A 38 -10.77 9.68 -7.97
N LEU A 39 -11.59 10.31 -8.82
CA LEU A 39 -11.11 11.05 -9.97
C LEU A 39 -10.38 12.33 -9.51
N LEU A 40 -9.47 12.80 -10.35
CA LEU A 40 -8.89 14.13 -10.24
C LEU A 40 -9.98 15.20 -10.46
N THR A 41 -9.67 16.45 -10.12
CA THR A 41 -10.56 17.59 -10.39
C THR A 41 -10.84 17.79 -11.88
N THR A 42 -9.99 17.24 -12.75
CA THR A 42 -10.15 17.22 -14.21
C THR A 42 -11.15 16.16 -14.70
N GLY A 43 -11.65 15.29 -13.81
CA GLY A 43 -12.48 14.13 -14.17
C GLY A 43 -11.69 12.93 -14.69
N GLN A 44 -10.35 13.02 -14.72
CA GLN A 44 -9.49 11.90 -15.13
C GLN A 44 -9.14 11.00 -13.95
N ALA A 45 -8.96 9.72 -14.23
CA ALA A 45 -8.44 8.78 -13.23
C ALA A 45 -6.96 9.11 -12.93
N PRO A 46 -6.52 9.04 -11.66
CA PRO A 46 -5.14 9.32 -11.28
C PRO A 46 -4.19 8.16 -11.63
N ASP A 47 -2.90 8.47 -11.61
CA ASP A 47 -1.83 7.47 -11.58
C ASP A 47 -1.62 6.99 -10.13
N ALA A 48 -1.54 5.67 -9.92
CA ALA A 48 -1.55 5.06 -8.59
C ALA A 48 -0.34 4.14 -8.36
N TYR A 49 0.18 4.16 -7.14
CA TYR A 49 1.16 3.20 -6.63
C TYR A 49 1.04 3.07 -5.11
N VAL A 50 1.47 1.93 -4.57
CA VAL A 50 1.43 1.65 -3.13
C VAL A 50 2.83 1.75 -2.56
N LYS A 51 2.96 2.39 -1.40
CA LYS A 51 4.16 2.40 -0.57
C LYS A 51 3.92 1.62 0.72
N SER A 52 4.91 0.86 1.13
CA SER A 52 4.88 0.08 2.35
C SER A 52 6.08 0.42 3.22
N TYR A 53 5.85 0.53 4.53
CA TYR A 53 6.83 0.86 5.54
C TYR A 53 6.65 0.02 6.79
N ILE A 54 7.76 -0.30 7.45
CA ILE A 54 7.75 -0.75 8.84
C ILE A 54 8.00 0.48 9.72
N ARG A 55 7.44 0.52 10.92
CA ARG A 55 7.70 1.54 11.94
C ARG A 55 8.06 0.86 13.28
N PRO A 56 9.07 1.38 14.01
CA PRO A 56 9.95 2.48 13.62
C PRO A 56 10.91 2.08 12.48
N ASP A 57 11.21 3.02 11.57
CA ASP A 57 12.21 2.84 10.50
C ASP A 57 13.21 4.00 10.56
N PRO A 58 14.11 4.01 11.56
CA PRO A 58 15.01 5.13 11.83
C PRO A 58 15.99 5.40 10.69
N HIS A 59 16.30 4.38 9.89
CA HIS A 59 17.22 4.49 8.76
C HIS A 59 16.50 4.62 7.41
N ASN A 60 15.17 4.67 7.38
CA ASN A 60 14.34 4.72 6.16
C ASN A 60 14.66 3.60 5.15
N LEU A 61 15.05 2.42 5.63
CA LEU A 61 15.50 1.30 4.79
C LEU A 61 14.37 0.34 4.41
N THR A 62 13.22 0.43 5.08
CA THR A 62 12.12 -0.53 4.91
C THR A 62 11.13 -0.10 3.83
N LYS A 63 11.27 1.12 3.30
CA LYS A 63 10.40 1.64 2.23
C LYS A 63 10.45 0.76 0.99
N ARG A 64 9.29 0.27 0.59
CA ARG A 64 9.09 -0.40 -0.71
C ARG A 64 7.96 0.26 -1.47
N LYS A 65 8.04 0.26 -2.81
CA LYS A 65 6.99 0.79 -3.70
C LYS A 65 6.66 -0.20 -4.80
N THR A 66 5.41 -0.22 -5.23
CA THR A 66 4.99 -0.94 -6.44
C THR A 66 5.37 -0.15 -7.71
N GLN A 67 5.14 -0.77 -8.87
CA GLN A 67 5.09 -0.03 -10.13
C GLN A 67 3.88 0.93 -10.13
N VAL A 68 3.95 1.93 -10.99
CA VAL A 68 2.86 2.88 -11.22
C VAL A 68 1.87 2.27 -12.20
N VAL A 69 0.59 2.28 -11.83
CA VAL A 69 -0.53 1.98 -12.74
C VAL A 69 -1.16 3.30 -13.14
N LYS A 70 -1.24 3.56 -14.45
CA LYS A 70 -1.67 4.87 -14.96
C LYS A 70 -3.18 4.94 -15.17
N ALA A 71 -3.73 6.13 -14.99
CA ALA A 71 -5.09 6.52 -15.38
C ALA A 71 -6.17 5.46 -15.10
N SER A 72 -6.23 4.94 -13.86
CA SER A 72 -7.20 3.89 -13.51
C SER A 72 -7.85 4.14 -12.16
N GLN A 73 -9.18 4.04 -12.11
CA GLN A 73 -9.93 4.04 -10.85
C GLN A 73 -9.86 2.70 -10.11
N ASN A 74 -9.41 1.64 -10.80
CA ASN A 74 -9.34 0.29 -10.26
C ASN A 74 -7.95 -0.34 -10.55
N PRO A 75 -6.85 0.28 -10.07
CA PRO A 75 -5.51 -0.19 -10.41
C PRO A 75 -5.26 -1.56 -9.79
N THR A 76 -4.64 -2.45 -10.56
CA THR A 76 -4.22 -3.79 -10.13
C THR A 76 -2.69 -3.86 -10.14
N PHE A 77 -2.12 -4.22 -9.01
CA PHE A 77 -0.67 -4.34 -8.81
C PHE A 77 -0.22 -5.80 -8.81
N ASN A 78 -1.01 -6.71 -8.19
CA ASN A 78 -0.73 -8.15 -8.05
C ASN A 78 0.74 -8.46 -7.71
N ARG A 79 1.29 -7.71 -6.74
CA ARG A 79 2.72 -7.75 -6.42
C ARG A 79 2.96 -8.09 -4.97
N GLU A 80 3.85 -9.04 -4.73
CA GLU A 80 4.35 -9.32 -3.38
C GLU A 80 5.56 -8.44 -3.04
N VAL A 81 5.56 -7.92 -1.82
CA VAL A 81 6.58 -7.06 -1.23
C VAL A 81 7.05 -7.72 0.07
N CYS A 82 8.32 -8.09 0.13
CA CYS A 82 8.92 -8.69 1.33
C CYS A 82 9.72 -7.64 2.11
N LEU A 83 9.44 -7.52 3.41
CA LEU A 83 10.13 -6.65 4.34
C LEU A 83 10.82 -7.48 5.42
N LYS A 84 12.09 -7.21 5.69
CA LYS A 84 12.85 -7.89 6.74
C LYS A 84 12.57 -7.19 8.08
N LEU A 85 12.14 -7.97 9.07
CA LEU A 85 11.91 -7.52 10.43
C LEU A 85 13.14 -7.86 11.29
N ILE A 86 13.61 -6.87 12.04
CA ILE A 86 14.58 -7.05 13.11
C ILE A 86 13.77 -6.96 14.40
N ILE A 87 13.50 -8.12 15.02
CA ILE A 87 12.75 -8.17 16.27
C ILE A 87 13.73 -7.92 17.41
N PHE A 88 13.57 -6.79 18.08
CA PHE A 88 14.20 -6.52 19.38
C PHE A 88 13.21 -6.94 20.47
N SER A 89 13.71 -7.48 21.57
CA SER A 89 12.95 -8.18 22.63
C SER A 89 11.73 -7.42 23.16
N ASP A 90 11.73 -6.09 23.07
CA ASP A 90 10.74 -5.22 23.71
C ASP A 90 10.04 -4.25 22.72
N THR A 91 10.22 -4.45 21.41
CA THR A 91 9.73 -3.51 20.39
C THR A 91 8.43 -4.00 19.75
N VAL A 92 7.33 -3.26 19.94
CA VAL A 92 6.11 -3.40 19.13
C VAL A 92 6.37 -2.81 17.75
N ILE A 93 6.23 -3.64 16.71
CA ILE A 93 6.40 -3.22 15.32
C ILE A 93 5.04 -2.82 14.74
N ALA A 94 4.93 -1.58 14.27
CA ALA A 94 3.78 -1.11 13.51
C ALA A 94 4.05 -1.24 12.01
N TYR A 95 3.07 -1.71 11.26
CA TYR A 95 3.12 -1.68 9.79
C TYR A 95 2.24 -0.53 9.28
N ASN A 96 2.76 0.23 8.31
CA ASN A 96 2.02 1.28 7.65
C ASN A 96 2.04 1.06 6.13
N CYS A 97 0.85 0.96 5.54
CA CYS A 97 0.66 0.95 4.10
C CYS A 97 0.02 2.27 3.70
N GLU A 98 0.69 3.01 2.82
CA GLU A 98 0.18 4.27 2.28
C GLU A 98 0.01 4.10 0.77
N THR A 99 -1.21 4.29 0.28
CA THR A 99 -1.45 4.42 -1.15
C THR A 99 -1.27 5.88 -1.52
N THR A 100 -0.21 6.19 -2.26
CA THR A 100 0.01 7.55 -2.74
C THR A 100 -0.47 7.65 -4.18
N PHE A 101 -1.34 8.62 -4.46
CA PHE A 101 -1.76 8.96 -5.81
C PHE A 101 -0.77 9.98 -6.37
N LEU A 102 -0.17 9.70 -7.53
CA LEU A 102 0.61 10.70 -8.25
C LEU A 102 -0.40 11.69 -8.83
N ARG A 103 -0.42 12.91 -8.29
CA ARG A 103 -0.97 14.06 -9.03
C ARG A 103 0.03 14.35 -10.16
N SER A 104 -0.39 14.18 -11.41
CA SER A 104 0.16 14.93 -12.53
C SER A 104 -0.53 16.27 -12.61
#